data_AF-A0A918I0H9-F1
#
_entry.id   AF-A0A918I0H9-F1
#
_cell.length_a   1.000
_cell.length_b   1.000
_cell.length_c   1.000
_cell.angle_alpha   90.00
_cell.angle_beta   90.00
_cell.angle_gamma   90.00
#
_symmetry.space_group_name_H-M   'P 1'
#
loop_
_entity.id
_entity.type
_entity.pdbx_description
1 polymer ?
#
loop_
_entity_poly.entity_id
_entity_poly.type
_entity_poly.pdbx_seq_one_letter_code
_entity_poly.pdbx_strand_id
1 'polypeptide(L)'
;MTTQQMRPMTTREWEAAIDAADLLVGPSFGFQSVTGDWEAAVHVATGDNLTDDVRQELIEELRKAVSETVNRVLRTRTARVTYSTAQPQEN
;
A
#
# COMPACT_ATOMS: atom_id res chain seq x y z
N MET A 1 16.14 21.39 14.30
CA MET A 1 15.51 20.12 13.93
C MET A 1 16.23 19.61 12.70
N THR A 2 17.00 18.54 12.81
CA THR A 2 17.67 17.94 11.65
C THR A 2 16.60 17.22 10.84
N THR A 3 16.38 17.65 9.59
CA THR A 3 15.56 16.90 8.63
C THR A 3 16.28 15.59 8.40
N GLN A 4 15.87 14.53 9.09
CA GLN A 4 16.36 13.19 8.78
C GLN A 4 15.97 12.95 7.33
N GLN A 5 16.96 12.91 6.42
CA GLN A 5 16.68 12.60 5.02
C GLN A 5 16.14 11.18 5.00
N MET A 6 14.83 11.05 4.85
CA MET A 6 14.19 9.75 4.67
C MET A 6 14.61 9.23 3.30
N ARG A 7 15.56 8.28 3.29
CA ARG A 7 15.90 7.52 2.09
C ARG A 7 14.69 6.63 1.75
N PRO A 8 14.21 6.62 0.51
CA PRO A 8 13.22 5.65 0.07
C PRO A 8 13.71 4.22 0.29
N MET A 9 12.86 3.39 0.89
CA MET A 9 13.09 1.96 1.02
C MET A 9 12.88 1.29 -0.34
N THR A 10 13.74 0.33 -0.69
CA THR A 10 13.55 -0.52 -1.87
C THR A 10 12.44 -1.56 -1.64
N THR A 11 11.82 -2.07 -2.70
CA THR A 11 10.81 -3.14 -2.59
C THR A 11 11.34 -4.35 -1.83
N ARG A 12 12.62 -4.73 -2.06
CA ARG A 12 13.24 -5.87 -1.36
C ARG A 12 13.45 -5.61 0.13
N GLU A 13 13.83 -4.38 0.50
CA GLU A 13 13.94 -4.00 1.92
C GLU A 13 12.54 -4.00 2.59
N TRP A 14 11.50 -3.63 1.84
CA TRP A 14 10.12 -3.71 2.32
C TRP A 14 9.66 -5.16 2.49
N GLU A 15 9.83 -6.02 1.49
CA GLU A 15 9.51 -7.45 1.55
C GLU A 15 10.19 -8.12 2.74
N ALA A 16 11.49 -7.88 2.93
CA ALA A 16 12.23 -8.43 4.07
C ALA A 16 11.68 -7.94 5.43
N ALA A 17 11.19 -6.70 5.51
CA ALA A 17 10.58 -6.17 6.72
C ALA A 17 9.20 -6.77 7.00
N ILE A 18 8.41 -7.04 5.94
CA ILE A 18 7.12 -7.73 6.04
C ILE A 18 7.32 -9.18 6.48
N ASP A 19 8.24 -9.91 5.85
CA ASP A 19 8.56 -11.30 6.18
C ASP A 19 9.06 -11.43 7.63
N ALA A 20 9.96 -10.54 8.06
CA ALA A 20 10.48 -10.55 9.43
C ALA A 20 9.40 -10.24 10.49
N ALA A 21 8.32 -9.57 10.10
CA ALA A 21 7.21 -9.22 10.97
C ALA A 21 6.03 -10.22 10.90
N ASP A 22 6.15 -11.28 10.10
CA ASP A 22 5.10 -12.30 9.87
C ASP A 22 3.76 -11.68 9.45
N LEU A 23 3.82 -10.69 8.55
CA LEU A 23 2.65 -9.99 8.03
C LEU A 23 2.23 -10.56 6.69
N LEU A 24 0.92 -10.67 6.49
CA LEU A 24 0.33 -11.05 5.21
C LEU A 24 0.19 -9.81 4.32
N VAL A 25 0.76 -9.88 3.13
CA VAL A 25 0.65 -8.82 2.11
C VAL A 25 -0.80 -8.75 1.61
N GLY A 26 -1.38 -7.56 1.75
CA GLY A 26 -2.71 -7.24 1.28
C GLY A 26 -2.70 -6.46 -0.05
N PRO A 27 -3.81 -5.79 -0.38
CA PRO A 27 -3.92 -5.00 -1.60
C PRO A 27 -3.01 -3.78 -1.58
N SER A 28 -2.74 -3.27 -2.77
CA SER A 28 -2.00 -2.02 -2.96
C SER A 28 -2.92 -0.90 -3.46
N PHE A 29 -2.60 0.33 -3.09
CA PHE A 29 -3.31 1.51 -3.54
C PHE A 29 -2.36 2.42 -4.29
N GLY A 30 -2.80 2.95 -5.42
CA GLY A 30 -2.05 3.94 -6.17
C GLY A 30 -2.80 5.27 -6.20
N PHE A 31 -2.05 6.36 -6.22
CA PHE A 31 -2.58 7.70 -6.28
C PHE A 31 -1.99 8.41 -7.49
N GLN A 32 -2.88 8.89 -8.36
CA GLN A 32 -2.49 9.62 -9.56
C GLN A 32 -2.76 11.11 -9.37
N SER A 33 -1.89 11.95 -9.91
CA SER A 33 -2.20 13.36 -10.07
C SER A 33 -3.38 13.56 -11.04
N VAL A 34 -3.89 14.78 -11.10
CA VAL A 34 -4.92 15.15 -12.09
C VAL A 34 -4.42 15.07 -13.54
N THR A 35 -3.10 15.07 -13.78
CA THR A 35 -2.50 14.88 -15.10
C THR A 35 -2.41 13.41 -15.50
N GLY A 36 -2.68 12.48 -14.57
CA GLY A 36 -2.65 11.04 -14.80
C GLY A 36 -1.33 10.36 -14.43
N ASP A 37 -0.35 11.13 -13.96
CA ASP A 37 0.95 10.60 -13.50
C ASP A 37 0.79 9.93 -12.12
N TRP A 38 1.52 8.84 -11.89
CA TRP A 38 1.53 8.17 -10.59
C TRP A 38 2.43 8.93 -9.62
N GLU A 39 1.86 9.39 -8.50
CA GLU A 39 2.55 10.23 -7.51
C GLU A 39 2.90 9.46 -6.23
N ALA A 40 2.06 8.49 -5.85
CA ALA A 40 2.26 7.70 -4.65
C ALA A 40 1.65 6.31 -4.78
N ALA A 41 2.20 5.36 -4.04
CA ALA A 41 1.63 4.04 -3.83
C ALA A 41 1.75 3.63 -2.37
N VAL A 42 0.82 2.80 -1.91
CA VAL A 42 0.78 2.25 -0.55
C VAL A 42 0.55 0.76 -0.65
N HIS A 43 1.45 -0.01 -0.04
CA HIS A 43 1.28 -1.44 0.19
C HIS A 43 0.85 -1.66 1.63
N VAL A 44 -0.28 -2.34 1.83
CA VAL A 44 -0.76 -2.68 3.17
C VAL A 44 -0.43 -4.14 3.46
N ALA A 45 0.14 -4.41 4.62
CA ALA A 45 0.31 -5.75 5.16
C ALA A 45 -0.34 -5.82 6.54
N THR A 46 -0.97 -6.95 6.86
CA THR A 46 -1.71 -7.14 8.11
C THR A 46 -1.40 -8.49 8.74
N GLY A 47 -1.54 -8.60 10.06
CA GLY A 47 -1.29 -9.85 10.77
C GLY A 47 -2.22 -10.98 10.30
N ASP A 48 -1.74 -12.21 10.40
CA ASP A 48 -2.50 -13.44 10.12
C ASP A 48 -3.66 -13.67 11.10
N ASN A 49 -3.52 -13.18 12.34
CA ASN A 49 -4.49 -13.33 13.43
C ASN A 49 -5.80 -12.53 13.25
N LEU A 50 -5.93 -11.71 12.20
CA LEU A 50 -7.15 -10.97 11.91
C LEU A 50 -8.13 -11.85 11.12
N THR A 51 -9.40 -11.82 11.51
CA THR A 51 -10.49 -12.34 10.68
C THR A 51 -10.58 -11.55 9.38
N ASP A 52 -11.14 -12.16 8.33
CA ASP A 52 -11.27 -11.52 7.01
C ASP A 52 -12.07 -10.22 7.07
N ASP A 53 -13.16 -10.18 7.85
CA ASP A 53 -13.99 -8.98 8.02
C ASP A 53 -13.21 -7.83 8.66
N VAL A 54 -12.49 -8.11 9.76
CA VAL A 54 -11.68 -7.08 10.46
C VAL A 54 -10.51 -6.63 9.59
N ARG A 55 -9.91 -7.57 8.85
CA ARG A 55 -8.84 -7.27 7.89
C ARG A 55 -9.36 -6.33 6.81
N GLN A 56 -10.55 -6.59 6.25
CA GLN A 56 -11.15 -5.76 5.23
C GLN A 56 -11.50 -4.36 5.76
N GLU A 57 -12.14 -4.29 6.93
CA GLU A 57 -12.50 -3.02 7.58
C GLU A 57 -11.26 -2.15 7.83
N LEU A 58 -10.19 -2.73 8.39
CA LEU A 58 -8.93 -2.02 8.63
C LEU A 58 -8.32 -1.49 7.32
N ILE A 59 -8.28 -2.32 6.28
CA ILE A 59 -7.73 -1.95 4.98
C ILE A 59 -8.54 -0.80 4.35
N GLU A 60 -9.86 -0.80 4.50
CA GLU A 60 -10.74 0.24 3.98
C GLU A 60 -10.56 1.57 4.73
N GLU A 61 -10.45 1.54 6.06
CA GLU A 61 -10.19 2.74 6.87
C GLU A 61 -8.80 3.34 6.59
N LEU A 62 -7.77 2.48 6.47
CA LEU A 62 -6.43 2.93 6.05
C LEU A 62 -6.46 3.57 4.67
N ARG A 63 -7.15 2.95 3.71
CA ARG A 63 -7.31 3.50 2.36
C ARG A 63 -7.96 4.88 2.39
N LYS A 64 -9.03 5.05 3.17
CA LYS A 64 -9.74 6.33 3.30
C LYS A 64 -8.84 7.41 3.88
N ALA A 65 -8.18 7.13 5.01
CA ALA A 65 -7.28 8.09 5.66
C ALA A 65 -6.10 8.52 4.77
N VAL A 66 -5.48 7.56 4.06
CA VAL A 66 -4.39 7.89 3.14
C VAL A 66 -4.91 8.65 1.91
N SER A 67 -6.05 8.23 1.35
CA SER A 67 -6.68 8.93 0.22
C SER A 67 -6.99 10.39 0.55
N GLU A 68 -7.56 10.67 1.71
CA GLU A 68 -7.83 12.05 2.16
C GLU A 68 -6.53 12.86 2.28
N THR A 69 -5.48 12.23 2.83
CA THR A 69 -4.17 12.88 3.01
C THR A 69 -3.50 13.18 1.67
N VAL A 70 -3.43 12.20 0.77
CA VAL A 70 -2.80 12.33 -0.55
C VAL A 70 -3.56 13.36 -1.38
N ASN A 71 -4.90 13.33 -1.39
CA ASN A 71 -5.69 14.33 -2.10
C ASN A 71 -5.49 15.75 -1.54
N ARG A 72 -5.36 15.90 -0.22
CA ARG A 72 -5.11 17.20 0.42
C ARG A 72 -3.70 17.74 0.11
N VAL A 73 -2.68 16.88 0.12
CA VAL A 73 -1.28 17.29 -0.05
C VAL A 73 -0.91 17.46 -1.54
N LEU A 74 -1.35 16.54 -2.39
CA LEU A 74 -0.92 16.42 -3.79
C LEU A 74 -2.01 16.80 -4.80
N ARG A 75 -3.25 17.07 -4.37
CA ARG A 75 -4.40 17.35 -5.24
C ARG A 75 -4.65 16.24 -6.28
N THR A 76 -4.61 14.99 -5.83
CA THR A 76 -4.66 13.77 -6.64
C THR A 76 -6.07 13.17 -6.78
N ARG A 77 -6.17 12.06 -7.54
CA ARG A 77 -7.29 11.11 -7.59
C ARG A 77 -6.80 9.71 -7.18
N THR A 78 -7.69 8.91 -6.58
CA THR A 78 -7.35 7.57 -6.05
C THR A 78 -7.67 6.47 -7.06
N ALA A 79 -6.74 5.54 -7.28
CA ALA A 79 -6.93 4.34 -8.10
C ALA A 79 -6.64 3.07 -7.29
N ARG A 80 -7.50 2.05 -7.42
CA ARG A 80 -7.27 0.74 -6.79
C ARG A 80 -6.43 -0.11 -7.74
N VAL A 81 -5.33 -0.67 -7.26
CA VAL A 81 -4.48 -1.59 -8.02
C VAL A 81 -4.49 -2.95 -7.33
N THR A 82 -5.17 -3.92 -7.93
CA THR A 82 -5.16 -5.29 -7.43
C THR A 82 -4.10 -6.06 -8.21
N TYR A 83 -3.03 -6.48 -7.53
CA TYR A 83 -2.11 -7.45 -8.10
C TYR A 83 -2.73 -8.84 -7.92
N SER A 84 -3.25 -9.42 -9.00
CA SER A 84 -3.50 -10.86 -9.03
C SER A 84 -2.15 -11.52 -9.17
N THR A 85 -1.71 -12.27 -8.16
CA THR A 85 -0.67 -13.27 -8.35
C THR A 85 -1.26 -14.36 -9.25
N ALA A 86 -1.30 -14.10 -10.56
CA ALA A 86 -1.51 -15.16 -11.52
C ALA A 86 -0.38 -16.16 -11.27
N GLN A 87 -0.74 -17.32 -10.70
CA GLN A 87 0.15 -18.48 -10.69
C GLN A 87 0.66 -18.64 -12.12
N PRO A 88 1.97 -18.84 -12.34
CA PRO A 88 2.43 -19.26 -13.66
C PRO A 88 1.65 -20.53 -14.00
N GLN A 89 0.89 -20.48 -15.10
CA GLN A 89 0.22 -21.68 -15.60
C GLN A 89 1.29 -22.67 -16.05
N GLU A 90 1.60 -23.64 -15.19
CA GLU A 90 2.24 -24.89 -15.59
C GLU A 90 1.19 -25.77 -16.27
N ASN A 91 1.14 -25.73 -17.61
CA ASN A 91 1.14 -26.88 -18.54
C ASN A 91 0.92 -26.44 -20.00
#